data_AF-A0A8T4NM51-F1
#
_entry.id   AF-A0A8T4NM51-F1
#
_cell.length_a   1.000
_cell.length_b   1.000
_cell.length_c   1.000
_cell.angle_alpha   90.00
_cell.angle_beta   90.00
_cell.angle_gamma   90.00
#
_symmetry.space_group_name_H-M   'P 1'
#
loop_
_entity.id
_entity.type
_entity.pdbx_description
1 polymer ?
#
loop_
_entity_poly.entity_id
_entity_poly.type
_entity_poly.pdbx_seq_one_letter_code
_entity_poly.pdbx_strand_id
1 'polypeptide(L)'
;MNDMAITSVVDLLNQWDRVGADYVLTFLLVFAVVFGILTATNILGKNKGVHVIIAMVIGLMSLKFGMATAFFSEVFPRTAVAIAVILVIVILTAVFVPKEHWGGWAIGLYSLGGVAFIFVMFNSFSALSWFGSNWWGDWGGLLIGALLIIGVIIAVAVSGNESNPNVTPKTPSFGPHYGS
;
A
#
# COMPACT_ATOMS: atom_id res chain seq x y z
N MET A 1 32.80 -36.78 8.28
CA MET A 1 32.45 -35.36 8.10
C MET A 1 32.70 -35.06 6.64
N ASN A 2 31.64 -35.08 5.82
CA ASN A 2 31.80 -34.83 4.40
C ASN A 2 31.88 -33.32 4.19
N ASP A 3 32.99 -32.86 3.63
CA ASP A 3 33.10 -31.53 3.04
C ASP A 3 31.97 -31.38 2.02
N MET A 4 30.94 -30.64 2.37
CA MET A 4 29.97 -30.14 1.40
C MET A 4 30.67 -29.03 0.62
N ALA A 5 31.58 -29.41 -0.28
CA ALA A 5 32.00 -28.52 -1.34
C ALA A 5 30.73 -28.08 -2.08
N ILE A 6 30.48 -26.77 -2.15
CA ILE A 6 29.37 -26.25 -2.95
C ILE A 6 29.69 -26.56 -4.41
N THR A 7 29.15 -27.67 -4.91
CA THR A 7 29.41 -28.14 -6.28
C THR A 7 28.44 -27.55 -7.28
N SER A 8 27.32 -26.99 -6.83
CA SER A 8 26.30 -26.42 -7.70
C SER A 8 25.57 -25.24 -7.08
N VAL A 9 24.96 -24.40 -7.93
CA VAL A 9 24.05 -23.31 -7.51
C VAL A 9 22.88 -23.87 -6.70
N VAL A 10 22.43 -25.08 -7.01
CA VAL A 10 21.35 -25.76 -6.28
C VAL A 10 21.75 -26.05 -4.84
N ASP A 11 22.99 -26.49 -4.60
CA ASP A 11 23.50 -26.73 -3.24
C ASP A 11 23.59 -25.43 -2.43
N LEU A 12 23.99 -24.33 -3.08
CA LEU A 12 24.07 -23.01 -2.44
C LEU A 12 22.67 -22.46 -2.10
N LEU A 13 21.70 -22.61 -3.00
CA LEU A 13 20.30 -22.23 -2.75
C LEU A 13 19.68 -23.08 -1.63
N ASN A 14 19.90 -24.39 -1.64
CA ASN A 14 19.42 -25.29 -0.59
C ASN A 14 20.08 -25.01 0.76
N GLN A 15 21.34 -24.55 0.77
CA GLN A 15 22.00 -24.13 2.00
C GLN A 15 21.39 -22.82 2.52
N TRP A 16 21.15 -21.84 1.65
CA TRP A 16 20.51 -20.56 2.01
C TRP A 16 19.11 -20.74 2.59
N ASP A 17 18.34 -21.65 2.00
CA ASP A 17 17.02 -22.01 2.50
C ASP A 17 17.10 -22.54 3.95
N ARG A 18 18.08 -23.41 4.24
CA ARG A 18 18.33 -23.93 5.60
C ARG A 18 18.78 -22.88 6.61
N VAL A 19 19.48 -21.82 6.18
CA VAL A 19 19.87 -20.72 7.08
C VAL A 19 18.74 -19.70 7.27
N GLY A 20 17.59 -19.90 6.61
CA GLY A 20 16.43 -19.03 6.75
C GLY A 20 16.47 -17.81 5.83
N ALA A 21 16.89 -17.99 4.58
CA ALA A 21 16.84 -16.94 3.56
C ALA A 21 15.47 -16.25 3.47
N ASP A 22 14.39 -17.00 3.69
CA ASP A 22 13.01 -16.48 3.73
C ASP A 22 12.79 -15.42 4.80
N TYR A 23 13.44 -15.55 5.96
CA TYR A 23 13.37 -14.54 7.02
C TYR A 23 14.12 -13.28 6.59
N VAL A 24 15.33 -13.41 6.04
CA VAL A 24 16.09 -12.24 5.56
C VAL A 24 15.32 -11.52 4.46
N LEU A 25 14.71 -12.27 3.54
CA LEU A 25 13.90 -11.71 2.47
C LEU A 25 12.66 -10.97 3.02
N THR A 26 11.94 -11.60 3.95
CA THR A 26 10.79 -10.98 4.63
C THR A 26 11.21 -9.68 5.34
N PHE A 27 12.34 -9.69 6.06
CA PHE A 27 12.89 -8.50 6.72
C PHE A 27 13.16 -7.37 5.73
N LEU A 28 13.94 -7.66 4.68
CA LEU A 28 14.34 -6.65 3.70
C LEU A 28 13.14 -6.03 3.00
N LEU A 29 12.11 -6.83 2.75
CA LEU A 29 10.92 -6.38 2.05
C LEU A 29 10.05 -5.47 2.92
N VAL A 30 9.79 -5.87 4.17
CA VAL A 30 9.09 -5.02 5.14
C VAL A 30 9.88 -3.74 5.40
N PHE A 31 11.20 -3.84 5.57
CA PHE A 31 12.08 -2.69 5.70
C PHE A 31 11.93 -1.73 4.51
N ALA A 32 12.04 -2.23 3.27
CA ALA A 32 11.97 -1.40 2.07
C ALA A 32 10.61 -0.72 1.91
N VAL A 33 9.52 -1.45 2.14
CA VAL A 33 8.15 -0.91 2.06
C VAL A 33 7.93 0.17 3.11
N VAL A 34 8.25 -0.11 4.37
CA VAL A 34 8.08 0.83 5.48
C VAL A 34 8.96 2.06 5.26
N PHE A 35 10.24 1.89 4.94
CA PHE A 35 11.16 2.99 4.65
C PHE A 35 10.67 3.85 3.47
N GLY A 36 10.18 3.20 2.40
CA GLY A 36 9.61 3.86 1.23
C GLY A 36 8.38 4.68 1.59
N ILE A 37 7.44 4.12 2.34
CA ILE A 37 6.23 4.83 2.81
C ILE A 37 6.60 6.03 3.68
N LEU A 38 7.48 5.86 4.68
CA LEU A 38 7.90 6.96 5.56
C LEU A 38 8.57 8.09 4.76
N THR A 39 9.41 7.74 3.79
CA THR A 39 10.12 8.72 2.96
C THR A 39 9.21 9.41 1.95
N ALA A 40 8.26 8.69 1.35
CA ALA A 40 7.29 9.27 0.42
C ALA A 40 6.30 10.21 1.12
N THR A 41 5.81 9.80 2.30
CA THR A 41 4.81 10.57 3.06
C THR A 41 5.40 11.73 3.86
N ASN A 42 6.70 11.70 4.18
CA ASN A 42 7.36 12.67 5.06
C ASN A 42 6.66 12.83 6.42
N ILE A 43 5.95 11.79 6.89
CA ILE A 43 5.14 11.86 8.11
C ILE A 43 5.97 12.11 9.38
N LEU A 44 7.25 11.73 9.37
CA LEU A 44 8.20 11.96 10.48
C LEU A 44 9.21 13.08 10.15
N GLY A 45 8.82 13.97 9.23
CA GLY A 45 9.68 15.03 8.70
C GLY A 45 10.66 14.52 7.64
N LYS A 46 11.67 15.33 7.35
CA LYS A 46 12.67 15.07 6.28
C LYS A 46 13.89 14.30 6.77
N ASN A 47 13.84 13.73 7.98
CA ASN A 47 14.99 13.06 8.57
C ASN A 47 15.08 11.60 8.10
N LYS A 48 15.85 11.38 7.04
CA LYS A 48 16.10 10.03 6.48
C LYS A 48 16.65 9.05 7.52
N GLY A 49 17.46 9.51 8.47
CA GLY A 49 18.03 8.64 9.52
C GLY A 49 16.93 8.04 10.40
N VAL A 50 15.95 8.86 10.80
CA VAL A 50 14.80 8.39 11.58
C VAL A 50 13.96 7.38 10.78
N HIS A 51 13.76 7.63 9.49
CA HIS A 51 13.03 6.69 8.63
C HIS A 51 13.71 5.33 8.54
N VAL A 52 15.05 5.30 8.39
CA VAL A 52 15.83 4.05 8.34
C VAL A 52 15.71 3.29 9.66
N ILE A 53 15.90 3.96 10.80
CA ILE A 53 15.86 3.32 12.12
C ILE A 53 14.49 2.69 12.37
N ILE A 54 13.41 3.43 12.11
CA ILE A 54 12.04 2.94 12.34
C ILE A 54 11.71 1.78 11.39
N ALA A 55 12.04 1.91 10.11
CA ALA A 55 11.84 0.83 9.16
C ALA A 55 12.64 -0.43 9.54
N MET A 56 13.86 -0.28 10.07
CA MET A 56 14.70 -1.38 10.53
C MET A 56 14.07 -2.09 11.74
N VAL A 57 13.60 -1.33 12.72
CA VAL A 57 12.91 -1.90 13.90
C VAL A 57 11.66 -2.65 13.48
N ILE A 58 10.81 -2.05 12.64
CA ILE A 58 9.56 -2.69 12.17
C ILE A 58 9.87 -3.93 11.33
N GLY A 59 10.86 -3.85 10.43
CA GLY A 59 11.33 -4.99 9.64
C GLY A 59 11.78 -6.13 10.54
N LEU A 60 12.63 -5.87 11.54
CA LEU A 60 13.11 -6.91 12.46
C LEU A 60 11.98 -7.47 13.34
N MET A 61 11.04 -6.62 13.79
CA MET A 61 9.87 -7.09 14.54
C MET A 61 8.96 -7.97 13.69
N SER A 62 8.85 -7.72 12.38
CA SER A 62 8.04 -8.53 11.48
C SER A 62 8.48 -9.99 11.42
N LEU A 63 9.77 -10.27 11.62
CA LEU A 63 10.32 -11.64 11.66
C LEU A 63 9.75 -12.49 12.79
N LYS A 64 9.33 -11.85 13.89
CA LYS A 64 8.72 -12.55 15.02
C LYS A 64 7.30 -13.02 14.71
N PHE A 65 6.63 -12.38 13.75
CA PHE A 65 5.29 -12.72 13.35
C PHE A 65 5.34 -13.65 12.14
N GLY A 66 5.12 -14.95 12.36
CA GLY A 66 5.04 -15.93 11.27
C GLY A 66 3.99 -15.60 10.21
N MET A 67 3.02 -14.72 10.54
CA MET A 67 2.05 -14.15 9.61
C MET A 67 2.71 -13.39 8.45
N ALA A 68 3.79 -12.64 8.68
CA ALA A 68 4.46 -11.88 7.61
C ALA A 68 5.07 -12.83 6.57
N THR A 69 5.81 -13.84 7.04
CA THR A 69 6.40 -14.87 6.16
C THR A 69 5.31 -15.67 5.45
N ALA A 70 4.25 -16.09 6.16
CA ALA A 70 3.11 -16.78 5.55
C ALA A 70 2.41 -15.92 4.48
N PHE A 71 2.20 -14.64 4.75
CA PHE A 71 1.61 -13.70 3.78
C PHE A 71 2.45 -13.60 2.52
N PHE A 72 3.76 -13.42 2.64
CA PHE A 72 4.64 -13.35 1.48
C PHE A 72 4.76 -14.66 0.72
N SER A 73 4.74 -15.81 1.43
CA SER A 73 4.73 -17.13 0.80
C SER A 73 3.48 -17.38 -0.06
N GLU A 74 2.37 -16.68 0.22
CA GLU A 74 1.14 -16.79 -0.57
C GLU A 74 1.05 -15.69 -1.65
N VAL A 75 1.39 -14.46 -1.27
CA VAL A 75 1.31 -13.29 -2.17
C VAL A 75 2.31 -13.40 -3.31
N PHE A 76 3.56 -13.77 -3.05
CA PHE A 76 4.59 -13.76 -4.10
C PHE A 76 4.30 -14.75 -5.22
N PRO A 77 3.99 -16.04 -4.96
CA PRO A 77 3.68 -16.97 -6.04
C PRO A 77 2.49 -16.50 -6.88
N ARG A 78 1.42 -16.02 -6.23
CA ARG A 78 0.22 -15.55 -6.95
C ARG A 78 0.48 -14.28 -7.75
N THR A 79 1.25 -13.36 -7.19
CA THR A 79 1.66 -12.13 -7.87
C THR A 79 2.58 -12.45 -9.05
N ALA A 80 3.52 -13.38 -8.90
CA ALA A 80 4.40 -13.82 -9.98
C ALA A 80 3.60 -14.42 -11.14
N VAL A 81 2.60 -15.26 -10.84
CA VAL A 81 1.68 -15.79 -11.87
C VAL A 81 0.88 -14.66 -12.53
N ALA A 82 0.32 -13.72 -11.78
CA ALA A 82 -0.43 -12.60 -12.35
C ALA A 82 0.45 -11.70 -13.24
N ILE A 83 1.67 -11.40 -12.81
CA ILE A 83 2.66 -10.65 -13.60
C ILE A 83 3.02 -11.41 -14.87
N ALA A 84 3.25 -12.73 -14.79
CA ALA A 84 3.55 -13.54 -15.96
C ALA A 84 2.41 -13.49 -17.00
N VAL A 85 1.15 -13.56 -16.55
CA VAL A 85 -0.02 -13.42 -17.43
C VAL A 85 -0.08 -12.04 -18.09
N ILE A 86 0.09 -10.96 -17.30
CA ILE A 86 0.11 -9.59 -17.83
C ILE A 86 1.25 -9.43 -18.85
N LEU A 87 2.43 -9.99 -18.57
CA LEU A 87 3.60 -9.92 -19.44
C LEU A 87 3.34 -10.63 -20.77
N VAL A 88 2.70 -11.81 -20.77
CA VAL A 88 2.27 -12.49 -22.00
C VAL A 88 1.31 -11.61 -22.81
N ILE A 89 0.33 -10.99 -22.14
CA ILE A 89 -0.63 -10.09 -22.82
C ILE A 89 0.10 -8.88 -23.40
N VAL A 90 1.02 -8.25 -22.66
CA VAL A 90 1.82 -7.11 -23.14
C VAL A 90 2.62 -7.49 -24.38
N ILE A 91 3.25 -8.68 -24.40
CA ILE A 91 3.99 -9.15 -25.58
C ILE A 91 3.05 -9.32 -26.78
N LEU A 92 1.89 -9.96 -26.60
CA LEU A 92 0.92 -10.14 -27.68
C LEU A 92 0.40 -8.78 -28.18
N THR A 93 0.05 -7.86 -27.28
CA THR A 93 -0.37 -6.51 -27.63
C THR A 93 0.74 -5.77 -28.39
N ALA A 94 2.00 -5.88 -27.95
CA ALA A 94 3.11 -5.21 -28.60
C ALA A 94 3.38 -5.72 -30.03
N VAL A 95 3.13 -7.01 -30.29
CA VAL A 95 3.33 -7.62 -31.61
C VAL A 95 2.16 -7.33 -32.56
N PHE A 96 0.92 -7.35 -32.07
CA PHE A 96 -0.27 -7.31 -32.91
C PHE A 96 -0.98 -5.94 -32.96
N VAL A 97 -0.69 -5.02 -32.04
CA VAL A 97 -1.39 -3.73 -31.96
C VAL A 97 -0.52 -2.60 -32.53
N PRO A 98 -0.96 -1.94 -33.61
CA PRO A 98 -0.25 -0.79 -34.15
C PRO A 98 -0.25 0.39 -33.17
N LYS A 99 0.81 1.20 -33.22
CA LYS A 99 1.08 2.31 -32.28
C LYS A 99 -0.04 3.34 -32.20
N GLU A 100 -0.86 3.47 -33.25
CA GLU A 100 -2.02 4.37 -33.32
C GLU A 100 -3.07 4.11 -32.22
N HIS A 101 -3.24 2.85 -31.81
CA HIS A 101 -4.26 2.44 -30.83
C HIS A 101 -3.70 2.17 -29.44
N TRP A 102 -2.43 2.53 -29.20
CA TRP A 102 -1.76 2.29 -27.92
C TRP A 102 -2.45 2.98 -26.74
N GLY A 103 -3.06 4.15 -26.93
CA GLY A 103 -3.75 4.87 -25.85
C GLY A 103 -4.92 4.07 -25.25
N GLY A 104 -5.78 3.49 -26.09
CA GLY A 104 -6.90 2.67 -25.64
C GLY A 104 -6.46 1.34 -25.03
N TRP A 105 -5.44 0.70 -25.63
CA TRP A 105 -4.87 -0.55 -25.12
C TRP A 105 -4.12 -0.36 -23.80
N ALA A 106 -3.45 0.77 -23.60
CA ALA A 106 -2.81 1.10 -22.34
C ALA A 106 -3.84 1.19 -21.21
N ILE A 107 -4.97 1.86 -21.45
CA ILE A 107 -6.08 1.93 -20.47
C ILE A 107 -6.61 0.53 -20.15
N GLY A 108 -6.78 -0.33 -21.16
CA GLY A 108 -7.17 -1.73 -20.98
C GLY A 108 -6.17 -2.53 -20.13
N LEU A 109 -4.87 -2.36 -20.38
CA LEU A 109 -3.79 -3.00 -19.62
C LEU A 109 -3.73 -2.50 -18.18
N TYR A 110 -3.87 -1.19 -17.94
CA TYR A 110 -3.93 -0.63 -16.58
C TYR A 110 -5.15 -1.14 -15.82
N SER A 111 -6.32 -1.19 -16.48
CA SER A 111 -7.53 -1.76 -15.89
C SER A 111 -7.35 -3.23 -15.54
N LEU A 112 -6.82 -4.03 -16.47
CA LEU A 112 -6.56 -5.45 -16.26
C LEU A 112 -5.54 -5.68 -15.14
N GLY A 113 -4.45 -4.91 -15.12
CA GLY A 113 -3.46 -4.95 -14.05
C GLY A 113 -4.06 -4.59 -12.69
N GLY A 114 -4.94 -3.58 -12.64
CA GLY A 114 -5.68 -3.23 -11.45
C GLY A 114 -6.59 -4.35 -10.95
N VAL A 115 -7.35 -4.99 -11.84
CA VAL A 115 -8.21 -6.14 -11.49
C VAL A 115 -7.37 -7.33 -11.02
N ALA A 116 -6.29 -7.65 -11.72
CA ALA A 116 -5.38 -8.73 -11.33
C ALA A 116 -4.75 -8.47 -9.95
N PHE A 117 -4.33 -7.23 -9.68
CA PHE A 117 -3.83 -6.82 -8.37
C PHE A 117 -4.88 -7.01 -7.27
N ILE A 118 -6.10 -6.51 -7.48
CA ILE A 118 -7.21 -6.67 -6.53
C ILE A 118 -7.48 -8.15 -6.28
N PHE A 119 -7.55 -8.96 -7.34
CA PHE A 119 -7.79 -10.39 -7.24
C PHE A 119 -6.71 -11.11 -6.42
N VAL A 120 -5.43 -10.89 -6.73
CA VAL A 120 -4.31 -11.49 -6.00
C VAL A 120 -4.32 -11.05 -4.54
N MET A 121 -4.56 -9.77 -4.27
CA MET A 121 -4.62 -9.21 -2.93
C MET A 121 -5.74 -9.86 -2.12
N PHE A 122 -6.99 -9.84 -2.62
CA PHE A 122 -8.13 -10.45 -1.94
C PHE A 122 -7.95 -11.95 -1.71
N ASN A 123 -7.45 -12.67 -2.71
CA ASN A 123 -7.25 -14.11 -2.58
C ASN A 123 -6.18 -14.39 -1.51
N SER A 124 -5.10 -13.61 -1.46
CA SER A 124 -4.01 -13.80 -0.48
C SER A 124 -4.49 -13.55 0.95
N PHE A 125 -5.24 -12.48 1.18
CA PHE A 125 -5.86 -12.24 2.49
C PHE A 125 -6.90 -13.33 2.85
N SER A 126 -7.70 -13.79 1.88
CA SER A 126 -8.65 -14.86 2.11
C SER A 126 -7.98 -16.20 2.45
N ALA A 127 -6.86 -16.53 1.82
CA ALA A 127 -6.12 -17.77 2.08
C ALA A 127 -5.56 -17.83 3.49
N LEU A 128 -5.16 -16.68 4.04
CA LEU A 128 -4.74 -16.54 5.44
C LEU A 128 -5.92 -16.44 6.41
N SER A 129 -7.15 -16.64 5.95
CA SER A 129 -8.37 -16.44 6.72
C SER A 129 -8.46 -15.05 7.37
N TRP A 130 -7.79 -14.04 6.80
CA TRP A 130 -7.69 -12.70 7.38
C TRP A 130 -9.06 -12.10 7.65
N PHE A 131 -9.96 -12.11 6.65
CA PHE A 131 -11.30 -11.54 6.74
C PHE A 131 -12.27 -12.34 7.62
N GLY A 132 -11.96 -13.61 7.89
CA GLY A 132 -12.73 -14.47 8.79
C GLY A 132 -12.08 -14.66 10.17
N SER A 133 -10.97 -13.97 10.43
CA SER A 133 -10.22 -14.15 11.67
C SER A 133 -10.93 -13.53 12.87
N ASN A 134 -10.79 -14.17 14.04
CA ASN A 134 -11.33 -13.67 15.31
C ASN A 134 -10.82 -12.26 15.65
N TRP A 135 -9.68 -11.84 15.05
CA TRP A 135 -9.14 -10.50 15.20
C TRP A 135 -10.13 -9.41 14.77
N TRP A 136 -10.90 -9.59 13.69
CA TRP A 136 -11.94 -8.63 13.29
C TRP A 136 -13.12 -8.60 14.25
N GLY A 137 -13.43 -9.74 14.89
CA GLY A 137 -14.44 -9.80 15.95
C GLY A 137 -14.00 -9.04 17.21
N ASP A 138 -12.75 -9.23 17.63
CA ASP A 138 -12.22 -8.68 18.88
C ASP A 138 -11.82 -7.20 18.75
N TRP A 139 -11.21 -6.81 17.63
CA TRP A 139 -10.62 -5.49 17.44
C TRP A 139 -11.33 -4.64 16.39
N GLY A 140 -12.15 -5.24 15.52
CA GLY A 140 -12.81 -4.52 14.44
C GLY A 140 -13.75 -3.43 14.94
N GLY A 141 -14.50 -3.70 16.01
CA GLY A 141 -15.36 -2.69 16.65
C GLY A 141 -14.58 -1.50 17.20
N LEU A 142 -13.43 -1.75 17.84
CA LEU A 142 -12.57 -0.70 18.39
C LEU A 142 -11.94 0.14 17.27
N LEU A 143 -11.48 -0.48 16.19
CA LEU A 143 -10.89 0.23 15.04
C LEU A 143 -11.90 1.11 14.32
N ILE A 144 -13.11 0.61 14.08
CA ILE A 144 -14.20 1.40 13.47
C ILE A 144 -14.56 2.57 14.39
N GLY A 145 -14.67 2.32 15.70
CA GLY A 145 -14.91 3.36 16.69
C GLY A 145 -13.81 4.44 16.71
N ALA A 146 -12.54 4.02 16.70
CA ALA A 146 -11.40 4.93 16.67
C ALA A 146 -11.35 5.76 15.37
N LEU A 147 -11.61 5.13 14.22
CA LEU A 147 -11.70 5.82 12.93
C LEU A 147 -12.82 6.85 12.91
N LEU A 148 -14.00 6.53 13.47
CA LEU A 148 -15.11 7.48 13.59
C LEU A 148 -14.74 8.66 14.48
N ILE A 149 -14.14 8.41 15.64
CA ILE A 149 -13.71 9.48 16.56
C ILE A 149 -12.67 10.39 15.88
N ILE A 150 -11.65 9.82 15.23
CA ILE A 150 -10.64 10.58 14.48
C ILE A 150 -11.31 11.37 13.36
N GLY A 151 -12.25 10.77 12.62
CA GLY A 151 -13.01 11.43 11.57
C GLY A 151 -13.82 12.63 12.09
N VAL A 152 -14.47 12.49 13.25
CA VAL A 152 -15.21 13.58 13.91
C VAL A 152 -14.26 14.69 14.35
N ILE A 153 -13.12 14.36 14.96
CA ILE A 153 -12.11 15.35 15.37
C ILE A 153 -11.63 16.16 14.15
N ILE A 154 -11.32 15.49 13.04
CA ILE A 154 -10.91 16.15 11.80
C ILE A 154 -12.05 17.03 11.26
N ALA A 155 -13.28 16.51 11.21
CA ALA A 155 -14.43 17.27 10.71
C ALA A 155 -14.68 18.55 11.53
N VAL A 156 -14.60 18.47 12.86
CA VAL A 156 -14.74 19.63 13.75
C VAL A 156 -13.58 20.61 13.57
N ALA A 157 -12.35 20.12 13.47
CA ALA A 157 -11.17 20.97 13.27
C ALA A 157 -11.20 21.73 11.93
N VAL A 158 -11.71 21.10 10.86
CA VAL A 158 -11.83 21.73 9.54
C VAL A 158 -13.01 22.71 9.51
N SER A 159 -14.14 22.39 10.16
CA SER A 159 -15.31 23.27 10.23
C SER A 159 -15.05 24.56 11.04
N GLY A 160 -14.07 24.56 11.95
CA GLY A 160 -13.67 25.74 12.71
C GLY A 160 -12.81 26.75 11.95
N ASN A 161 -12.38 26.43 10.71
CA ASN A 161 -11.44 27.25 9.94
C ASN A 161 -12.13 28.17 8.90
N GLU A 162 -13.46 28.20 8.87
CA GLU A 162 -14.22 29.20 8.11
C GLU A 162 -14.37 30.50 8.91
N SER A 163 -13.29 31.28 8.97
CA SER A 163 -13.34 32.68 9.39
C SER A 163 -14.07 33.50 8.33
N ASN A 164 -15.35 33.76 8.59
CA ASN A 164 -16.33 34.59 7.86
C ASN A 164 -15.74 35.92 7.30
N PRO A 165 -15.56 36.07 5.97
CA PRO A 165 -15.26 37.35 5.35
C PRO A 165 -16.55 37.97 4.78
N ASN A 166 -16.81 39.22 5.19
CA ASN A 166 -17.90 40.12 4.76
C ASN A 166 -19.23 40.06 5.51
N VAL A 167 -19.24 40.68 6.69
CA VAL A 167 -20.35 41.55 7.07
C VAL A 167 -19.90 42.99 6.84
N THR A 168 -20.01 43.48 5.61
CA THR A 168 -19.97 44.92 5.33
C THR A 168 -21.27 45.54 5.86
N PRO A 169 -21.23 46.52 6.78
CA PRO A 169 -22.43 47.25 7.20
C PRO A 169 -23.03 47.96 5.99
N LYS A 170 -24.27 47.63 5.62
CA LYS A 170 -25.01 48.37 4.59
C LYS A 170 -25.25 49.79 5.12
N THR A 171 -24.55 50.78 4.56
CA THR A 171 -24.88 52.19 4.76
C THR A 171 -26.25 52.47 4.10
N PRO A 172 -27.23 53.03 4.83
CA PRO A 172 -28.52 53.37 4.24
C PRO A 172 -28.35 54.51 3.23
N SER A 173 -28.66 54.20 1.96
CA SER A 173 -28.76 55.16 0.86
C SER A 173 -30.09 55.90 0.97
N PHE A 174 -30.07 57.13 1.50
CA PHE A 174 -31.19 58.05 1.39
C PHE A 174 -31.16 58.69 -0.01
N GLY A 175 -32.01 58.22 -0.91
CA GLY A 175 -32.26 58.85 -2.21
C GLY A 175 -33.22 60.04 -2.08
N PRO A 176 -33.10 61.09 -2.93
CA PRO A 176 -33.99 62.24 -2.88
C PRO A 176 -35.36 61.90 -3.48
N HIS A 177 -36.41 62.12 -2.68
CA HIS A 177 -37.79 62.15 -3.15
C HIS A 177 -38.03 63.42 -4.00
N TYR A 178 -38.34 63.24 -5.28
CA TYR A 178 -39.04 64.24 -6.08
C TYR A 178 -40.39 63.65 -6.50
N GLY A 179 -41.48 64.32 -6.12
CA GLY A 179 -42.84 63.99 -6.53
C GLY A 179 -43.69 65.25 -6.56
N SER A 180 -44.10 65.60 -7.79
CA SER A 180 -45.17 66.50 -8.26
C SER A 180 -45.24 67.92 -7.70
#